data_AF-A0A832XJ58-F1
#
_entry.id   AF-A0A832XJ58-F1
#
_cell.length_a   1.000
_cell.length_b   1.000
_cell.length_c   1.000
_cell.angle_alpha   90.00
_cell.angle_beta   90.00
_cell.angle_gamma   90.00
#
_symmetry.space_group_name_H-M   'P 1'
#
loop_
_entity.id
_entity.type
_entity.pdbx_description
1 polymer ?
#
loop_
_entity_poly.entity_id
_entity_poly.type
_entity_poly.pdbx_seq_one_letter_code
_entity_poly.pdbx_strand_id
1 'polypeptide(L)'
;MEKDRLWEIDALRGIAITAMIAFHFLFDLNYFGSLGWKIGQGGWWIFARSIALTFILLVGISLTLSYNRNRRSLEHYTRRGLKIFSWGLLITAVTWIFLEEGTIYFGILHFIGLSVILAYPFLARRKSAFVVGLLALFAGIIMMETRVQTYSLLWLGIAPANFYTFDYFPLFPWFGYVLFGIFIGNSFYKKGKRHYRLPDFSKMKVIKFLSFLGRNSLLLYLIHQPISIALVLAIIG
;
A
#
# COMPACT_ATOMS: atom_id res chain seq x y z
N MET A 1 -4.51 23.70 -7.07
CA MET A 1 -5.12 22.44 -6.58
C MET A 1 -4.76 22.13 -5.10
N GLU A 2 -4.34 23.12 -4.32
CA GLU A 2 -3.78 22.94 -2.97
C GLU A 2 -4.77 23.23 -1.82
N LYS A 3 -5.85 23.98 -2.10
CA LYS A 3 -6.78 24.54 -1.11
C LYS A 3 -7.70 23.54 -0.38
N ASP A 4 -7.75 22.28 -0.82
CA ASP A 4 -8.64 21.25 -0.24
C ASP A 4 -7.89 20.05 0.38
N ARG A 5 -6.55 20.06 0.47
CA ARG A 5 -5.83 18.90 1.03
C ARG A 5 -6.01 18.80 2.54
N LEU A 6 -6.16 17.56 3.01
CA LEU A 6 -6.35 17.23 4.42
C LEU A 6 -4.99 16.84 5.01
N TRP A 7 -4.43 17.73 5.83
CA TRP A 7 -3.07 17.61 6.36
C TRP A 7 -2.87 16.32 7.16
N GLU A 8 -3.91 15.84 7.85
CA GLU A 8 -3.90 14.64 8.68
C GLU A 8 -3.73 13.37 7.83
N ILE A 9 -4.37 13.30 6.66
CA ILE A 9 -4.25 12.18 5.75
C ILE A 9 -2.86 12.15 5.12
N ASP A 10 -2.37 13.32 4.70
CA ASP A 10 -1.03 13.43 4.14
C ASP A 10 0.04 13.18 5.21
N ALA A 11 -0.13 13.67 6.44
CA ALA A 11 0.81 13.43 7.54
C ALA A 11 0.84 11.95 7.96
N LEU A 12 -0.31 11.29 8.08
CA LEU A 12 -0.38 9.84 8.35
C LEU A 12 0.30 9.03 7.25
N ARG A 13 0.12 9.41 5.98
CA ARG A 13 0.85 8.79 4.86
C ARG A 13 2.36 9.04 4.96
N GLY A 14 2.75 10.23 5.43
CA GLY A 14 4.12 10.60 5.75
C GLY A 14 4.76 9.70 6.82
N ILE A 15 4.04 9.48 7.93
CA ILE A 15 4.49 8.59 9.00
C ILE A 15 4.65 7.16 8.47
N ALA A 16 3.66 6.67 7.71
CA ALA A 16 3.70 5.33 7.13
C ALA A 16 4.88 5.15 6.15
N ILE A 17 5.18 6.13 5.28
CA ILE A 17 6.31 6.03 4.35
C ILE A 17 7.65 6.08 5.08
N THR A 18 7.80 6.93 6.10
CA THR A 18 9.03 6.98 6.89
C THR A 18 9.25 5.67 7.65
N ALA A 19 8.20 5.12 8.26
CA ALA A 19 8.28 3.84 8.95
C ALA A 19 8.63 2.68 8.00
N MET A 20 8.05 2.67 6.79
CA MET A 20 8.36 1.70 5.74
C MET A 20 9.83 1.74 5.33
N ILE A 21 10.35 2.95 5.04
CA ILE A 21 11.76 3.14 4.65
C ILE A 21 12.68 2.66 5.76
N ALA A 22 12.41 3.03 7.01
CA ALA A 22 13.21 2.58 8.15
C ALA A 22 13.18 1.05 8.31
N PHE A 23 12.01 0.44 8.14
CA PHE A 23 11.87 -1.02 8.22
C PHE A 23 12.67 -1.73 7.12
N HIS A 24 12.55 -1.31 5.85
CA HIS A 24 13.32 -1.93 4.76
C HIS A 24 14.82 -1.67 4.88
N PHE A 25 15.24 -0.49 5.32
CA PHE A 25 16.65 -0.23 5.56
C PHE A 25 17.26 -1.18 6.62
N LEU A 26 16.54 -1.43 7.71
CA LEU A 26 16.96 -2.41 8.72
C LEU A 26 16.93 -3.84 8.16
N PHE A 27 15.93 -4.19 7.34
CA PHE A 27 15.86 -5.47 6.66
C PHE A 27 17.07 -5.69 5.75
N ASP A 28 17.40 -4.71 4.90
CA ASP A 28 18.54 -4.75 3.99
C ASP A 28 19.85 -4.88 4.77
N LEU A 29 20.04 -4.08 5.83
CA LEU A 29 21.22 -4.15 6.69
C LEU A 29 21.39 -5.56 7.30
N ASN A 30 20.30 -6.18 7.74
CA ASN A 30 20.33 -7.54 8.26
C ASN A 30 20.59 -8.58 7.17
N TYR A 31 19.99 -8.42 5.99
CA TYR A 31 20.11 -9.34 4.87
C TYR A 31 21.53 -9.34 4.29
N PHE A 32 22.08 -8.17 3.97
CA PHE A 32 23.44 -8.05 3.44
C PHE A 32 24.53 -8.17 4.51
N GLY A 33 24.28 -7.67 5.73
CA GLY A 33 25.24 -7.69 6.82
C GLY A 33 25.29 -9.00 7.60
N SER A 34 24.42 -9.96 7.28
CA SER A 34 24.33 -11.26 7.97
C SER A 34 24.21 -11.13 9.50
N LEU A 35 23.48 -10.11 9.98
CA LEU A 35 23.42 -9.74 11.40
C LEU A 35 22.62 -10.72 12.27
N GLY A 36 21.93 -11.69 11.66
CA GLY A 36 21.15 -12.72 12.36
C GLY A 36 19.91 -12.18 13.08
N TRP A 37 19.49 -10.94 12.80
CA TRP A 37 18.27 -10.36 13.35
C TRP A 37 17.05 -11.07 12.76
N LYS A 38 16.06 -11.37 13.60
CA LYS A 38 14.79 -11.99 13.18
C LYS A 38 13.81 -10.96 12.60
N ILE A 39 14.29 -10.13 11.66
CA ILE A 39 13.44 -9.18 10.93
C ILE A 39 12.48 -10.00 10.06
N GLY A 40 11.16 -9.79 10.26
CA GLY A 40 10.11 -10.57 9.60
C GLY A 40 9.42 -11.61 10.49
N GLN A 41 9.82 -11.74 11.76
CA GLN A 41 9.13 -12.57 12.76
C GLN A 41 8.64 -11.71 13.94
N GLY A 42 7.68 -12.24 14.71
CA GLY A 42 7.20 -11.64 15.95
C GLY A 42 6.78 -10.17 15.79
N GLY A 43 7.33 -9.29 16.65
CA GLY A 43 7.01 -7.86 16.64
C GLY A 43 7.34 -7.16 15.32
N TRP A 44 8.43 -7.54 14.64
CA TRP A 44 8.80 -6.96 13.34
C TRP A 44 7.80 -7.30 12.25
N TRP A 45 7.24 -8.51 12.28
CA TRP A 45 6.19 -8.92 11.34
C TRP A 45 4.92 -8.10 11.54
N ILE A 46 4.49 -7.93 12.80
CA ILE A 46 3.32 -7.11 13.14
C ILE A 46 3.54 -5.66 12.73
N PHE A 47 4.74 -5.13 12.97
CA PHE A 47 5.11 -3.77 12.60
C PHE A 47 5.02 -3.56 11.08
N ALA A 48 5.64 -4.45 10.28
CA ALA A 48 5.55 -4.41 8.82
C ALA A 48 4.09 -4.47 8.32
N ARG A 49 3.28 -5.36 8.89
CA ARG A 49 1.85 -5.48 8.55
C ARG A 49 1.06 -4.23 8.93
N SER A 50 1.38 -3.58 10.05
CA SER A 50 0.73 -2.32 10.46
C SER A 50 1.02 -1.17 9.50
N ILE A 51 2.25 -1.08 8.97
CA ILE A 51 2.65 -0.11 7.94
C ILE A 51 1.84 -0.34 6.67
N ALA A 52 1.81 -1.58 6.19
CA ALA A 52 1.07 -1.95 4.98
C ALA A 52 -0.43 -1.67 5.12
N LEU A 53 -1.05 -2.09 6.23
CA LEU A 53 -2.46 -1.83 6.53
C LEU A 53 -2.77 -0.33 6.53
N THR A 54 -1.90 0.49 7.12
CA THR A 54 -2.05 1.95 7.13
C THR A 54 -2.08 2.52 5.72
N PHE A 55 -1.13 2.13 4.86
CA PHE A 55 -1.13 2.55 3.45
C PHE A 55 -2.40 2.15 2.71
N ILE A 56 -2.81 0.89 2.85
CA ILE A 56 -3.93 0.32 2.11
C ILE A 56 -5.25 0.97 2.54
N LEU A 57 -5.45 1.21 3.84
CA LEU A 57 -6.60 1.98 4.34
C LEU A 57 -6.58 3.41 3.80
N LEU A 58 -5.41 4.07 3.81
CA LEU A 58 -5.25 5.43 3.29
C LEU A 58 -5.51 5.50 1.78
N VAL A 59 -5.21 4.46 1.00
CA VAL A 59 -5.60 4.35 -0.42
C VAL A 59 -7.12 4.47 -0.55
N GLY A 60 -7.88 3.64 0.19
CA GLY A 60 -9.34 3.68 0.17
C GLY A 60 -9.91 5.04 0.57
N ILE A 61 -9.43 5.62 1.67
CA ILE A 61 -9.85 6.96 2.13
C ILE A 61 -9.57 8.02 1.05
N SER A 62 -8.38 7.98 0.44
CA SER A 62 -7.96 8.94 -0.58
C SER A 62 -8.78 8.85 -1.84
N LEU A 63 -9.19 7.64 -2.25
CA LEU A 63 -10.08 7.43 -3.39
C LEU A 63 -11.46 8.03 -3.14
N THR A 64 -12.04 7.79 -1.96
CA THR A 64 -13.32 8.38 -1.57
C THR A 64 -13.27 9.91 -1.54
N LEU A 65 -12.21 10.49 -0.98
CA LEU A 65 -12.01 11.95 -0.97
C LEU A 65 -11.93 12.52 -2.39
N SER A 66 -11.15 11.90 -3.26
CA SER A 66 -11.01 12.29 -4.67
C SER A 66 -12.36 12.21 -5.40
N TYR A 67 -13.10 11.13 -5.19
CA TYR A 67 -14.40 10.91 -5.81
C TYR A 67 -15.46 11.92 -5.33
N ASN A 68 -15.56 12.15 -4.02
CA ASN A 68 -16.58 13.03 -3.47
C ASN A 68 -16.36 14.51 -3.80
N ARG A 69 -15.13 14.91 -4.18
CA ARG A 69 -14.83 16.29 -4.60
C ARG A 69 -15.16 16.55 -6.07
N ASN A 70 -14.79 15.62 -6.94
CA ASN A 70 -14.78 15.87 -8.39
C ASN A 70 -15.54 14.81 -9.22
N ARG A 71 -16.25 13.87 -8.58
CA ARG A 71 -17.06 12.77 -9.16
C ARG A 71 -16.57 12.30 -10.54
N ARG A 72 -15.27 11.97 -10.61
CA ARG A 72 -14.61 11.65 -11.88
C ARG A 72 -15.11 10.31 -12.44
N SER A 73 -15.02 10.15 -13.76
CA SER A 73 -15.46 8.96 -14.49
C SER A 73 -14.65 7.70 -14.15
N LEU A 74 -15.19 6.53 -14.48
CA LEU A 74 -14.47 5.25 -14.41
C LEU A 74 -13.14 5.31 -15.17
N GLU A 75 -13.13 5.90 -16.36
CA GLU A 75 -11.92 6.05 -17.18
C GLU A 75 -10.78 6.75 -16.42
N HIS A 76 -11.09 7.77 -15.63
CA HIS A 76 -10.09 8.45 -14.81
C HIS A 76 -9.41 7.51 -13.81
N TYR A 77 -10.21 6.67 -13.13
CA TYR A 77 -9.69 5.70 -12.16
C TYR A 77 -8.97 4.55 -12.86
N THR A 78 -9.47 4.09 -14.01
CA THR A 78 -8.79 3.08 -14.84
C THR A 78 -7.41 3.56 -15.28
N ARG A 79 -7.29 4.76 -15.86
CA ARG A 79 -5.99 5.34 -16.26
C ARG A 79 -5.03 5.47 -15.08
N ARG A 80 -5.54 5.92 -13.93
CA ARG A 80 -4.74 6.05 -12.70
C ARG A 80 -4.27 4.68 -12.18
N GLY A 81 -5.16 3.70 -12.14
CA GLY A 81 -4.88 2.33 -11.70
C GLY A 81 -3.84 1.67 -12.60
N LEU A 82 -4.04 1.73 -13.92
CA LEU A 82 -3.10 1.21 -14.91
C LEU A 82 -1.71 1.85 -14.76
N LYS A 83 -1.63 3.17 -14.58
CA LYS A 83 -0.34 3.86 -14.36
C LYS A 83 0.40 3.31 -13.12
N ILE A 84 -0.29 3.06 -12.01
CA ILE A 84 0.33 2.50 -10.81
C ILE A 84 0.70 1.02 -11.03
N PHE A 85 -0.16 0.27 -11.70
CA PHE A 85 0.09 -1.13 -12.05
C PHE A 85 1.33 -1.28 -12.94
N SER A 86 1.53 -0.38 -13.91
CA SER A 86 2.72 -0.36 -14.77
C SER A 86 4.03 -0.17 -14.00
N TRP A 87 4.02 0.61 -12.91
CA TRP A 87 5.19 0.69 -12.02
C TRP A 87 5.45 -0.64 -11.30
N GLY A 88 4.40 -1.37 -10.93
CA GLY A 88 4.52 -2.74 -10.45
C GLY A 88 5.21 -3.65 -11.47
N LEU A 89 4.75 -3.62 -12.73
CA LEU A 89 5.34 -4.44 -13.80
C LEU A 89 6.80 -4.10 -14.04
N LEU A 90 7.18 -2.82 -13.94
CA LEU A 90 8.58 -2.41 -14.01
C LEU A 90 9.40 -3.02 -12.86
N ILE A 91 8.86 -3.02 -11.63
CA ILE A 91 9.51 -3.67 -10.48
C ILE A 91 9.65 -5.17 -10.72
N THR A 92 8.64 -5.84 -11.27
CA THR A 92 8.74 -7.26 -11.66
C THR A 92 9.88 -7.46 -12.66
N ALA A 93 9.95 -6.66 -13.71
CA ALA A 93 11.01 -6.78 -14.71
C ALA A 93 12.41 -6.57 -14.12
N VAL A 94 12.59 -5.53 -13.30
CA VAL A 94 13.87 -5.23 -12.62
C VAL A 94 14.24 -6.38 -11.68
N THR A 95 13.32 -6.81 -10.81
CA THR A 95 13.62 -7.88 -9.84
C THR A 95 13.85 -9.23 -10.51
N TRP A 96 13.17 -9.53 -11.62
CA TRP A 96 13.39 -10.75 -12.39
C TRP A 96 14.76 -10.79 -13.08
N ILE A 97 15.29 -9.63 -13.50
CA ILE A 97 16.61 -9.54 -14.16
C ILE A 97 17.75 -9.55 -13.14
N PHE A 98 17.60 -8.84 -12.02
CA PHE A 98 18.69 -8.59 -11.09
C PHE A 98 18.72 -9.50 -9.86
N LEU A 99 17.62 -10.20 -9.52
CA LEU A 99 17.57 -11.09 -8.37
C LEU A 99 17.55 -12.55 -8.83
N GLU A 100 18.42 -13.38 -8.23
CA GLU A 100 18.43 -14.83 -8.47
C GLU A 100 17.18 -15.50 -7.88
N GLU A 101 16.71 -15.03 -6.73
CA GLU A 101 15.49 -15.49 -6.07
C GLU A 101 14.66 -14.31 -5.54
N GLY A 102 13.37 -14.54 -5.32
CA GLY A 102 12.50 -13.56 -4.68
C GLY A 102 11.90 -12.50 -5.62
N THR A 103 11.83 -12.78 -6.93
CA THR A 103 11.18 -11.92 -7.93
C THR A 103 9.79 -11.47 -7.49
N ILE A 104 9.50 -10.18 -7.64
CA ILE A 104 8.23 -9.59 -7.22
C ILE A 104 7.17 -9.80 -8.32
N TYR A 105 6.47 -10.92 -8.28
CA TYR A 105 5.41 -11.24 -9.27
C TYR A 105 4.11 -10.45 -9.05
N PHE A 106 3.73 -10.20 -7.80
CA PHE A 106 2.50 -9.46 -7.47
C PHE A 106 2.65 -8.68 -6.15
N GLY A 107 3.49 -7.64 -6.19
CA GLY A 107 3.72 -6.72 -5.07
C GLY A 107 2.64 -5.64 -4.88
N ILE A 108 2.87 -4.74 -3.94
CA ILE A 108 1.88 -3.75 -3.49
C ILE A 108 1.46 -2.75 -4.58
N LEU A 109 2.31 -2.44 -5.56
CA LEU A 109 1.94 -1.53 -6.66
C LEU A 109 0.98 -2.19 -7.67
N HIS A 110 1.16 -3.49 -7.96
CA HIS A 110 0.19 -4.26 -8.76
C HIS A 110 -1.17 -4.24 -8.07
N PHE A 111 -1.15 -4.57 -6.77
CA PHE A 111 -2.34 -4.57 -5.93
C PHE A 111 -3.04 -3.21 -5.88
N ILE A 112 -2.33 -2.12 -5.59
CA ILE A 112 -2.92 -0.79 -5.53
C ILE A 112 -3.47 -0.41 -6.89
N GLY A 113 -2.73 -0.66 -7.97
CA GLY A 113 -3.16 -0.40 -9.34
C GLY A 113 -4.49 -1.07 -9.66
N LEU A 114 -4.59 -2.38 -9.41
CA LEU A 114 -5.81 -3.16 -9.60
C LEU A 114 -6.95 -2.68 -8.68
N SER A 115 -6.65 -2.46 -7.41
CA SER A 115 -7.63 -2.04 -6.39
C SER A 115 -8.24 -0.69 -6.71
N VAL A 116 -7.48 0.26 -7.28
CA VAL A 116 -8.01 1.58 -7.70
C VAL A 116 -9.12 1.43 -8.74
N ILE A 117 -8.99 0.46 -9.65
CA ILE A 117 -9.97 0.18 -10.70
C ILE A 117 -11.19 -0.50 -10.09
N LEU A 118 -10.97 -1.60 -9.36
CA LEU A 118 -12.04 -2.41 -8.74
C LEU A 118 -12.83 -1.66 -7.66
N ALA A 119 -12.22 -0.65 -7.02
CA ALA A 119 -12.85 0.17 -6.00
C ALA A 119 -13.96 1.09 -6.55
N TYR A 120 -13.92 1.44 -7.84
CA TYR A 120 -14.82 2.43 -8.46
C TYR A 120 -16.31 2.28 -8.10
N PRO A 121 -16.96 1.10 -8.27
CA PRO A 121 -18.38 0.92 -7.95
C PRO A 121 -18.72 1.15 -6.47
N PHE A 122 -17.73 1.12 -5.57
CA PHE A 122 -17.91 1.25 -4.13
C PHE A 122 -17.66 2.66 -3.59
N LEU A 123 -17.10 3.58 -4.41
CA LEU A 123 -16.57 4.87 -3.93
C LEU A 123 -17.61 5.75 -3.20
N ALA A 124 -18.89 5.69 -3.61
CA ALA A 124 -20.00 6.38 -2.97
C ALA A 124 -20.92 5.46 -2.14
N ARG A 125 -20.64 4.15 -2.07
CA ARG A 125 -21.55 3.15 -1.49
C ARG A 125 -20.99 2.61 -0.16
N ARG A 126 -21.09 3.42 0.90
CA ARG A 126 -20.57 3.10 2.26
C ARG A 126 -20.92 1.69 2.73
N LYS A 127 -22.20 1.29 2.69
CA LYS A 127 -22.66 -0.03 3.17
C LYS A 127 -22.12 -1.16 2.31
N SER A 128 -22.18 -1.03 0.98
CA SER A 128 -21.65 -2.04 0.05
C SER A 128 -20.14 -2.22 0.21
N ALA A 129 -19.39 -1.14 0.38
CA ALA A 129 -17.94 -1.22 0.65
C ALA A 129 -17.66 -2.03 1.92
N PHE A 130 -18.41 -1.81 3.00
CA PHE A 130 -18.22 -2.56 4.23
C PHE A 130 -18.54 -4.06 4.07
N VAL A 131 -19.70 -4.39 3.48
CA VAL A 131 -20.13 -5.78 3.29
C VAL A 131 -19.19 -6.54 2.36
N VAL A 132 -18.87 -5.98 1.20
CA VAL A 132 -17.92 -6.60 0.25
C VAL A 132 -16.52 -6.65 0.85
N GLY A 133 -16.14 -5.67 1.67
CA GLY A 133 -14.88 -5.69 2.41
C GLY A 133 -14.78 -6.87 3.35
N LEU A 134 -15.84 -7.16 4.11
CA LEU A 134 -15.91 -8.36 4.96
C LEU A 134 -15.82 -9.65 4.13
N LEU A 135 -16.58 -9.75 3.04
CA LEU A 135 -16.53 -10.91 2.15
C LEU A 135 -15.13 -11.14 1.57
N ALA A 136 -14.42 -10.07 1.21
CA ALA A 136 -13.04 -10.14 0.72
C ALA A 136 -12.06 -10.66 1.80
N LEU A 137 -12.26 -10.30 3.08
CA LEU A 137 -11.47 -10.86 4.17
C LEU A 137 -11.73 -12.36 4.35
N PHE A 138 -13.00 -12.78 4.35
CA PHE A 138 -13.36 -14.21 4.43
C PHE A 138 -12.82 -15.01 3.24
N ALA A 139 -12.93 -14.47 2.02
CA ALA A 139 -12.34 -15.08 0.84
C ALA A 139 -10.83 -15.25 1.00
N GLY A 140 -10.13 -14.27 1.59
CA GLY A 140 -8.70 -14.36 1.85
C GLY A 140 -8.31 -15.54 2.74
N ILE A 141 -9.12 -15.91 3.73
CA ILE A 141 -8.88 -17.09 4.58
C ILE A 141 -8.90 -18.37 3.71
N ILE A 142 -9.93 -18.52 2.87
CA ILE A 142 -10.09 -19.69 1.98
C ILE A 142 -8.95 -19.77 0.96
N MET A 143 -8.59 -18.65 0.33
CA MET A 143 -7.51 -18.60 -0.66
C MET A 143 -6.16 -18.93 -0.01
N MET A 144 -5.92 -18.49 1.22
CA MET A 144 -4.70 -18.75 1.97
C MET A 144 -4.55 -20.22 2.40
N GLU A 145 -5.60 -21.03 2.40
CA GLU A 145 -5.52 -22.48 2.60
C GLU A 145 -5.33 -23.26 1.29
N THR A 146 -5.70 -22.64 0.17
CA THR A 146 -5.63 -23.28 -1.16
C THR A 146 -4.21 -23.21 -1.72
N ARG A 147 -3.69 -24.34 -2.22
CA ARG A 147 -2.37 -24.43 -2.86
C ARG A 147 -2.51 -25.03 -4.26
N VAL A 148 -1.93 -24.35 -5.25
CA VAL A 148 -1.88 -24.83 -6.63
C VAL A 148 -0.46 -24.61 -7.16
N GLN A 149 0.06 -25.55 -7.94
CA GLN A 149 1.38 -25.47 -8.56
C GLN A 149 1.35 -24.58 -9.82
N THR A 150 0.86 -23.35 -9.67
CA THR A 150 0.81 -22.35 -10.76
C THR A 150 0.96 -20.94 -10.21
N TYR A 151 1.59 -20.06 -10.98
CA TYR A 151 1.80 -18.67 -10.60
C TYR A 151 0.64 -17.78 -11.10
N SER A 152 -0.22 -18.29 -11.98
CA SER A 152 -1.33 -17.54 -12.60
C SER A 152 -2.40 -17.08 -11.61
N LEU A 153 -2.45 -17.67 -10.40
CA LEU A 153 -3.41 -17.35 -9.35
C LEU A 153 -2.81 -16.56 -8.18
N LEU A 154 -1.54 -16.14 -8.28
CA LEU A 154 -0.87 -15.33 -7.25
C LEU A 154 -1.65 -14.05 -6.95
N TRP A 155 -2.21 -13.40 -7.96
CA TRP A 155 -2.99 -12.18 -7.78
C TRP A 155 -4.27 -12.39 -6.96
N LEU A 156 -4.79 -13.63 -6.83
CA LEU A 156 -5.95 -13.96 -6.00
C LEU A 156 -5.57 -14.34 -4.56
N GLY A 157 -4.30 -14.61 -4.27
CA GLY A 157 -3.85 -15.10 -2.97
C GLY A 157 -3.57 -16.59 -2.93
N ILE A 158 -3.69 -17.29 -4.07
CA ILE A 158 -3.36 -18.72 -4.19
C ILE A 158 -1.92 -18.83 -4.67
N ALA A 159 -1.04 -19.32 -3.80
CA ALA A 159 0.37 -19.48 -4.09
C ALA A 159 0.80 -20.96 -4.04
N PRO A 160 1.85 -21.35 -4.79
CA PRO A 160 2.53 -22.63 -4.60
C PRO A 160 3.11 -22.80 -3.19
N ALA A 161 3.35 -24.04 -2.76
CA ALA A 161 3.81 -24.33 -1.40
C ALA A 161 5.16 -23.68 -1.05
N ASN A 162 6.09 -23.64 -2.01
CA ASN A 162 7.45 -23.10 -1.83
C ASN A 162 7.60 -21.71 -2.47
N PHE A 163 6.51 -20.95 -2.55
CA PHE A 163 6.54 -19.63 -3.16
C PHE A 163 7.26 -18.61 -2.27
N TYR A 164 8.32 -18.01 -2.80
CA TYR A 164 9.09 -16.96 -2.14
C TYR A 164 9.20 -15.72 -3.03
N THR A 165 9.00 -14.55 -2.44
CA THR A 165 9.09 -13.23 -3.08
C THR A 165 9.37 -12.18 -2.01
N PHE A 166 10.13 -11.14 -2.36
CA PHE A 166 10.38 -10.01 -1.45
C PHE A 166 9.13 -9.17 -1.17
N ASP A 167 8.15 -9.17 -2.08
CA ASP A 167 6.90 -8.44 -1.91
C ASP A 167 5.71 -9.25 -2.46
N TYR A 168 4.65 -9.38 -1.65
CA TYR A 168 3.43 -10.10 -2.02
C TYR A 168 2.18 -9.52 -1.37
N PHE A 169 1.32 -8.93 -2.20
CA PHE A 169 0.04 -8.35 -1.81
C PHE A 169 -1.05 -8.85 -2.76
N PRO A 170 -1.59 -10.06 -2.58
CA PRO A 170 -2.69 -10.55 -3.40
C PRO A 170 -3.95 -9.68 -3.26
N LEU A 171 -4.92 -9.83 -4.17
CA LEU A 171 -6.18 -9.12 -4.09
C LEU A 171 -6.94 -9.45 -2.79
N PHE A 172 -6.98 -10.72 -2.39
CA PHE A 172 -7.58 -11.16 -1.13
C PHE A 172 -6.48 -11.52 -0.12
N PRO A 173 -6.56 -11.07 1.15
CA PRO A 173 -7.65 -10.28 1.77
C PRO A 173 -7.52 -8.75 1.55
N TRP A 174 -6.45 -8.28 0.91
CA TRP A 174 -6.02 -6.88 0.98
C TRP A 174 -7.02 -5.87 0.43
N PHE A 175 -7.80 -6.24 -0.59
CA PHE A 175 -8.86 -5.41 -1.15
C PHE A 175 -9.95 -5.10 -0.11
N GLY A 176 -10.18 -6.01 0.84
CA GLY A 176 -11.09 -5.77 1.96
C GLY A 176 -10.69 -4.54 2.78
N TYR A 177 -9.40 -4.35 3.04
CA TYR A 177 -8.90 -3.17 3.74
C TYR A 177 -9.01 -1.89 2.89
N VAL A 178 -8.88 -1.96 1.56
CA VAL A 178 -9.16 -0.81 0.68
C VAL A 178 -10.63 -0.39 0.82
N LEU A 179 -11.55 -1.36 0.81
CA LEU A 179 -12.97 -1.12 0.96
C LEU A 179 -13.33 -0.60 2.37
N PHE A 180 -12.63 -1.04 3.41
CA PHE A 180 -12.74 -0.44 4.75
C PHE A 180 -12.23 0.99 4.79
N GLY A 181 -11.14 1.29 4.07
CA GLY A 181 -10.71 2.67 3.84
C GLY A 181 -11.81 3.52 3.18
N ILE A 182 -12.53 2.98 2.19
CA ILE A 182 -13.69 3.64 1.56
C ILE A 182 -14.84 3.83 2.55
N PHE A 183 -15.13 2.83 3.38
CA PHE A 183 -16.14 2.92 4.43
C PHE A 183 -15.80 4.04 5.42
N ILE A 184 -14.55 4.11 5.90
CA ILE A 184 -14.05 5.16 6.79
C ILE A 184 -14.14 6.53 6.08
N GLY A 185 -13.67 6.60 4.83
CA GLY A 185 -13.74 7.80 3.99
C GLY A 185 -15.16 8.37 3.90
N ASN A 186 -16.14 7.52 3.61
CA ASN A 186 -17.54 7.93 3.51
C ASN A 186 -18.22 8.18 4.87
N SER A 187 -17.65 7.68 5.96
CA SER A 187 -18.16 7.91 7.32
C SER A 187 -17.71 9.26 7.87
N PHE A 188 -16.41 9.56 7.74
CA PHE A 188 -15.78 10.72 8.40
C PHE A 188 -15.50 11.90 7.47
N TYR A 189 -15.50 11.69 6.15
CA TYR A 189 -15.14 12.72 5.16
C TYR A 189 -16.25 12.96 4.11
N LYS A 190 -17.47 13.24 4.59
CA LYS A 190 -18.64 13.51 3.74
C LYS A 190 -18.37 14.71 2.82
N LYS A 191 -18.79 14.62 1.55
CA LYS A 191 -18.56 15.64 0.52
C LYS A 191 -17.08 16.05 0.37
N GLY A 192 -16.15 15.14 0.71
CA GLY A 192 -14.71 15.39 0.60
C GLY A 192 -14.12 16.32 1.67
N LYS A 193 -14.88 16.63 2.73
CA LYS A 193 -14.48 17.48 3.85
C LYS A 193 -14.57 16.71 5.17
N ARG A 194 -13.67 17.01 6.10
CA ARG A 194 -13.68 16.47 7.46
C ARG A 194 -15.00 16.83 8.17
N HIS A 195 -15.63 15.87 8.84
CA HIS A 195 -16.89 16.08 9.57
C HIS A 195 -16.77 15.85 11.08
N TYR A 196 -15.55 15.94 11.62
CA TYR A 196 -15.24 15.87 13.05
C TYR A 196 -14.28 17.00 13.42
N ARG A 197 -14.29 17.39 14.70
CA ARG A 197 -13.38 18.42 15.23
C ARG A 197 -12.03 17.79 15.52
N LEU A 198 -10.97 18.43 15.04
CA LEU A 198 -9.59 18.04 15.30
C LEU A 198 -8.76 19.32 15.43
N PRO A 199 -7.87 19.44 16.43
CA PRO A 199 -6.98 20.58 16.56
C PRO A 199 -6.18 20.78 15.27
N ASP A 200 -5.97 22.04 14.86
CA ASP A 200 -5.23 22.32 13.64
C ASP A 200 -3.72 22.30 13.87
N PHE A 201 -3.10 21.17 13.55
CA PHE A 201 -1.65 21.01 13.60
C PHE A 201 -0.96 21.32 12.26
N SER A 202 -1.69 21.80 11.24
CA SER A 202 -1.15 22.05 9.90
C SER A 202 0.01 23.04 9.86
N LYS A 203 0.12 23.92 10.87
CA LYS A 203 1.19 24.92 10.97
C LYS A 203 2.47 24.36 11.60
N MET A 204 2.42 23.24 12.32
CA MET A 204 3.59 22.64 12.96
C MET A 204 4.61 22.16 11.92
N LYS A 205 5.89 22.49 12.11
CA LYS A 205 6.97 22.16 11.16
C LYS A 205 7.04 20.65 10.88
N VAL A 206 6.95 19.82 11.93
CA VAL A 206 6.96 18.36 11.83
C VAL A 206 5.80 17.85 10.98
N ILE A 207 4.59 18.36 11.20
CA ILE A 207 3.40 17.97 10.42
C ILE A 207 3.53 18.41 8.96
N LYS A 208 4.02 19.63 8.69
CA LYS A 208 4.28 20.08 7.32
C LYS A 208 5.27 19.16 6.59
N PHE A 209 6.33 18.76 7.27
CA PHE A 209 7.33 17.84 6.74
C PHE A 209 6.74 16.45 6.48
N LEU A 210 6.04 15.86 7.45
CA LEU A 210 5.34 14.57 7.26
C LEU A 210 4.32 14.65 6.13
N SER A 211 3.51 15.71 6.05
CA SER A 211 2.59 15.90 4.93
C SER A 211 3.31 16.04 3.60
N PHE A 212 4.50 16.67 3.56
CA PHE A 212 5.32 16.73 2.35
C PHE A 212 5.77 15.33 1.93
N LEU A 213 6.28 14.51 2.85
CA LEU A 213 6.65 13.12 2.56
C LEU A 213 5.43 12.32 2.06
N GLY A 214 4.28 12.46 2.73
CA GLY A 214 3.06 11.76 2.34
C GLY A 214 2.47 12.21 1.00
N ARG A 215 2.71 13.44 0.56
CA ARG A 215 2.33 13.90 -0.80
C ARG A 215 3.20 13.29 -1.88
N ASN A 216 4.45 12.98 -1.56
CA ASN A 216 5.46 12.41 -2.46
C ASN A 216 5.68 10.91 -2.24
N SER A 217 4.77 10.23 -1.52
CA SER A 217 4.98 8.86 -1.05
C SER A 217 5.24 7.85 -2.16
N LEU A 218 4.66 8.03 -3.37
CA LEU A 218 4.91 7.13 -4.50
C LEU A 218 6.36 7.25 -5.00
N LEU A 219 6.87 8.48 -5.10
CA LEU A 219 8.26 8.69 -5.52
C LEU A 219 9.22 8.11 -4.48
N LEU A 220 8.99 8.44 -3.20
CA LEU A 220 9.75 7.90 -2.09
C LEU A 220 9.71 6.36 -2.07
N TYR A 221 8.53 5.76 -2.31
CA TYR A 221 8.37 4.32 -2.44
C TYR A 221 9.18 3.74 -3.61
N LEU A 222 9.30 4.41 -4.75
CA LEU A 222 10.07 3.85 -5.87
C LEU A 222 11.58 3.93 -5.64
N ILE A 223 12.07 5.02 -5.03
CA ILE A 223 13.49 5.26 -4.87
C ILE A 223 14.10 4.66 -3.60
N HIS A 224 13.29 4.36 -2.58
CA HIS A 224 13.84 3.93 -1.29
C HIS A 224 14.66 2.64 -1.40
N GLN A 225 14.20 1.61 -2.11
CA GLN A 225 14.89 0.32 -2.14
C GLN A 225 16.26 0.41 -2.86
N PRO A 226 16.38 1.00 -4.07
CA PRO A 226 17.69 1.19 -4.69
C PRO A 226 18.65 2.01 -3.83
N ILE A 227 18.15 3.07 -3.18
CA ILE A 227 18.97 3.91 -2.29
C ILE A 227 19.39 3.15 -1.03
N SER A 228 18.46 2.44 -0.39
CA SER A 228 18.75 1.64 0.82
C SER A 228 19.81 0.58 0.53
N ILE A 229 19.66 -0.17 -0.57
CA ILE A 229 20.65 -1.19 -0.99
C ILE A 229 22.01 -0.53 -1.22
N ALA A 230 22.08 0.56 -1.98
CA ALA A 230 23.35 1.24 -2.26
C ALA A 230 24.04 1.75 -0.98
N LEU A 231 23.28 2.31 -0.05
CA LEU A 231 23.82 2.78 1.23
C LEU A 231 24.30 1.62 2.11
N VAL A 232 23.52 0.55 2.21
CA VAL A 232 23.88 -0.63 3.00
C VAL A 232 25.14 -1.28 2.47
N LEU A 233 25.25 -1.46 1.15
CA LEU A 233 26.46 -2.00 0.52
C LEU A 233 27.68 -1.10 0.75
N ALA A 234 27.52 0.22 0.75
CA ALA A 234 28.61 1.16 1.05
C ALA A 234 29.03 1.18 2.53
N ILE A 235 28.16 0.72 3.44
CA ILE A 235 28.46 0.64 4.88
C ILE A 235 29.16 -0.69 5.22
N ILE A 236 28.78 -1.79 4.55
CA ILE A 236 29.26 -3.14 4.86
C ILE A 236 30.47 -3.53 4.00
N GLY A 237 30.53 -3.06 2.75
CA GLY A 237 31.64 -3.30 1.83
C GLY A 237 32.83 -2.39 2.10
#